data_AF-A0A0Q5UV28-F1
#
_entry.id   AF-A0A0Q5UV28-F1
#
_cell.length_a   1.000
_cell.length_b   1.000
_cell.length_c   1.000
_cell.angle_alpha   90.00
_cell.angle_beta   90.00
_cell.angle_gamma   90.00
#
_symmetry.space_group_name_H-M   'P 1'
#
loop_
_entity.id
_entity.type
_entity.pdbx_description
1 polymer ?
#
loop_
_entity_poly.entity_id
_entity_poly.type
_entity_poly.pdbx_seq_one_letter_code
_entity_poly.pdbx_strand_id
1 'polypeptide(L)'
;MATLLHEYWEGDDGAEFAVVRQRNDELRPATMPNARFVFSVLADSWHQAMQLQYDELDFGTYEPVAGAEYFYSDEEAAEQQAYLKRRNVW
;
A
#
# COMPACT_ATOMS: atom_id res chain seq x y z
N MET A 1 -11.49 -4.35 -12.99
CA MET A 1 -10.85 -3.28 -12.21
C MET A 1 -9.46 -3.77 -11.86
N ALA A 2 -8.46 -2.92 -11.99
CA ALA A 2 -7.09 -3.29 -11.70
C ALA A 2 -6.92 -3.53 -10.20
N THR A 3 -6.07 -4.48 -9.81
CA THR A 3 -5.77 -4.77 -8.40
C THR A 3 -4.32 -4.43 -8.13
N LEU A 4 -4.08 -3.63 -7.09
CA LEU A 4 -2.74 -3.25 -6.65
C LEU A 4 -2.41 -3.87 -5.29
N LEU A 5 -1.13 -4.21 -5.10
CA LEU A 5 -0.54 -4.60 -3.83
C LEU A 5 -0.23 -3.36 -2.99
N HIS A 6 -0.66 -3.40 -1.73
CA HIS A 6 -0.34 -2.44 -0.70
C HIS A 6 0.44 -3.13 0.42
N GLU A 7 1.31 -2.38 1.07
CA GLU A 7 2.08 -2.88 2.21
C GLU A 7 1.96 -1.94 3.39
N TYR A 8 1.90 -2.54 4.58
CA TYR A 8 2.01 -1.86 5.85
C TYR A 8 3.38 -2.12 6.45
N TRP A 9 4.08 -1.03 6.76
CA TRP A 9 5.41 -1.05 7.36
C TRP A 9 5.38 -0.25 8.66
N GLU A 10 6.01 -0.76 9.71
CA GLU A 10 6.15 -0.06 11.00
C GLU A 10 7.59 0.35 11.23
N GLY A 11 7.82 1.59 11.62
CA GLY A 11 9.08 2.08 12.16
C GLY A 11 8.93 2.54 13.60
N ASP A 12 10.01 3.07 14.16
CA ASP A 12 10.03 3.52 15.56
C ASP A 12 9.09 4.71 15.82
N ASP A 13 8.91 5.59 14.84
CA ASP A 13 8.17 6.85 14.95
C ASP A 13 6.77 6.82 14.29
N GLY A 14 6.33 5.66 13.79
CA GLY A 14 5.03 5.51 13.14
C GLY A 14 5.00 4.42 12.10
N ALA A 15 3.96 4.43 11.26
CA ALA A 15 3.75 3.44 10.23
C ALA A 15 3.50 4.07 8.85
N GLU A 16 3.83 3.32 7.80
CA GLU A 16 3.55 3.64 6.41
C GLU A 16 2.57 2.60 5.86
N PHE A 17 1.50 3.06 5.22
CA PHE A 17 0.63 2.22 4.39
C PHE A 17 0.49 2.81 3.01
N ALA A 18 0.94 2.09 1.98
CA ALA A 18 0.95 2.61 0.62
C ALA A 18 0.90 1.51 -0.43
N VAL A 19 0.51 1.90 -1.65
CA VAL A 19 0.69 1.08 -2.85
C VAL A 19 2.19 0.77 -3.01
N VAL A 20 2.54 -0.47 -3.33
CA VAL A 20 3.93 -0.84 -3.62
C VAL A 20 4.38 -0.18 -4.92
N ARG A 21 5.37 0.72 -4.81
CA ARG A 21 5.97 1.48 -5.91
C ARG A 21 7.47 1.61 -5.68
N GLN A 22 8.22 1.72 -6.78
CA GLN A 22 9.68 1.90 -6.73
C GLN A 22 10.10 3.07 -5.84
N ARG A 23 9.43 4.22 -5.99
CA ARG A 23 9.73 5.42 -5.23
C ARG A 23 9.55 5.24 -3.72
N ASN A 24 8.55 4.47 -3.28
CA ASN A 24 8.28 4.27 -1.85
C ASN A 24 9.40 3.43 -1.23
N ASP A 25 9.83 2.37 -1.92
CA ASP A 25 10.95 1.53 -1.49
C ASP A 25 12.29 2.27 -1.49
N GLU A 26 12.52 3.17 -2.44
CA GLU A 26 13.73 4.01 -2.47
C GLU A 26 13.77 5.03 -1.33
N LEU A 27 12.61 5.56 -0.92
CA LEU A 27 12.52 6.56 0.14
C LEU A 27 12.52 5.95 1.54
N ARG A 28 11.96 4.75 1.72
CA ARG A 28 11.79 4.14 3.05
C ARG A 28 13.07 4.05 3.89
N PRO A 29 14.24 3.66 3.35
CA PRO A 29 15.47 3.65 4.15
C PRO A 29 15.89 5.04 4.67
N ALA A 30 15.48 6.12 3.99
CA ALA A 30 15.78 7.48 4.38
C ALA A 30 14.73 8.07 5.34
N THR A 31 13.45 7.72 5.17
CA THR A 31 12.34 8.27 5.98
C THR A 31 11.96 7.41 7.18
N MET A 32 12.18 6.10 7.09
CA MET A 32 11.88 5.11 8.12
C MET A 32 12.99 4.03 8.15
N PRO A 33 14.21 4.36 8.60
CA PRO A 33 15.39 3.50 8.47
C PRO A 33 15.26 2.13 9.18
N ASN A 34 14.44 2.06 10.23
CA ASN A 34 14.17 0.84 10.99
C ASN A 34 12.81 0.20 10.64
N ALA A 35 12.24 0.53 9.48
CA ALA A 35 10.96 -0.01 9.06
C ALA A 35 10.98 -1.54 8.94
N ARG A 36 9.98 -2.19 9.56
CA ARG A 36 9.71 -3.62 9.43
C ARG A 36 8.42 -3.82 8.65
N PHE A 37 8.45 -4.77 7.73
CA PHE A 37 7.23 -5.24 7.05
C PHE A 37 6.31 -5.91 8.08
N VAL A 38 5.01 -5.62 8.01
CA VAL A 38 4.00 -6.25 8.87
C VAL A 38 3.05 -7.10 8.06
N PHE A 39 2.32 -6.50 7.10
CA PHE A 39 1.36 -7.20 6.26
C PHE A 39 1.21 -6.53 4.89
N SER A 40 0.56 -7.25 3.97
CA SER A 40 0.23 -6.76 2.64
C SER A 40 -1.18 -7.14 2.24
N VAL A 41 -1.86 -6.26 1.51
CA VAL A 41 -3.22 -6.50 1.00
C VAL A 41 -3.31 -6.21 -0.49
N LEU A 42 -4.24 -6.89 -1.16
CA LEU A 42 -4.59 -6.63 -2.56
C LEU A 42 -5.94 -5.91 -2.61
N ALA A 43 -5.99 -4.79 -3.32
CA ALA A 43 -7.19 -3.95 -3.41
C ALA A 43 -7.41 -3.39 -4.82
N ASP A 44 -8.67 -3.19 -5.19
CA ASP A 44 -9.10 -2.59 -6.47
C ASP A 44 -9.26 -1.06 -6.42
N SER A 45 -9.21 -0.50 -5.22
CA SER A 45 -9.40 0.91 -4.93
C SER A 45 -8.68 1.33 -3.65
N TRP A 46 -8.41 2.63 -3.51
CA TRP A 46 -7.84 3.19 -2.28
C TRP A 46 -8.79 2.99 -1.10
N HIS A 47 -10.10 3.14 -1.34
CA HIS A 47 -11.11 2.92 -0.32
C HIS A 47 -11.08 1.48 0.21
N GLN A 48 -11.04 0.49 -0.68
CA GLN A 48 -10.92 -0.91 -0.27
C GLN A 48 -9.59 -1.18 0.45
N ALA A 49 -8.48 -0.62 -0.01
CA ALA A 49 -7.18 -0.78 0.66
C ALA A 49 -7.21 -0.26 2.10
N MET A 50 -7.83 0.91 2.33
CA MET A 50 -7.97 1.50 3.65
C MET A 50 -8.90 0.69 4.55
N GLN A 51 -10.00 0.16 4.03
CA GLN A 51 -10.87 -0.72 4.81
C GLN A 51 -10.13 -2.00 5.22
N LEU A 52 -9.41 -2.64 4.29
CA LEU A 52 -8.62 -3.84 4.61
C LEU A 52 -7.51 -3.54 5.63
N GLN A 53 -6.88 -2.37 5.57
CA GLN A 53 -5.93 -1.93 6.59
C GLN A 53 -6.60 -1.79 7.96
N TYR A 54 -7.79 -1.20 8.02
CA TYR A 54 -8.55 -1.04 9.27
C TYR A 54 -8.95 -2.40 9.85
N ASP A 55 -9.32 -3.37 9.00
CA ASP A 55 -9.64 -4.73 9.41
C ASP A 55 -8.41 -5.44 10.02
N GLU A 56 -7.23 -5.33 9.38
CA GLU A 56 -5.97 -5.90 9.89
C GLU A 56 -5.51 -5.28 11.21
N LEU A 57 -5.84 -4.01 11.46
CA LEU A 57 -5.45 -3.26 12.66
C LEU A 57 -6.55 -3.18 13.73
N ASP A 58 -7.72 -3.79 13.47
CA ASP A 58 -8.90 -3.76 14.34
C ASP A 58 -9.37 -2.31 14.68
N PHE A 59 -9.32 -1.42 13.68
CA PHE A 59 -9.76 -0.02 13.80
C PHE A 59 -11.26 0.18 13.50
N GLY A 60 -11.95 -0.89 13.07
CA GLY A 60 -13.37 -0.86 12.72
C GLY A 60 -13.62 -0.36 11.29
N THR A 61 -14.71 0.36 11.07
CA THR A 61 -15.08 0.83 9.73
C THR A 61 -14.27 2.05 9.33
N TYR A 62 -13.67 2.03 8.14
CA TYR A 62 -13.03 3.20 7.57
C TYR A 62 -14.09 4.16 7.00
N GLU A 63 -14.06 5.41 7.46
CA GLU A 63 -14.95 6.48 6.96
C GLU A 63 -14.15 7.45 6.05
N PRO A 64 -14.23 7.32 4.72
CA PRO A 64 -13.54 8.22 3.80
C PRO A 64 -14.17 9.62 3.80
N VAL A 65 -13.35 10.64 3.50
CA VAL A 65 -13.85 11.97 3.17
C VAL A 65 -14.70 11.88 1.89
N ALA A 66 -15.83 12.61 1.85
CA ALA A 66 -16.72 12.61 0.69
C ALA A 66 -15.95 12.92 -0.61
N GLY A 67 -16.11 12.06 -1.63
CA GLY A 67 -15.44 12.19 -2.92
C GLY A 67 -14.02 11.61 -3.00
N ALA A 68 -13.53 10.94 -1.95
CA ALA A 68 -12.20 10.32 -1.92
C ALA A 68 -12.14 8.92 -2.57
N GLU A 69 -13.19 8.50 -3.28
CA GLU A 69 -13.19 7.20 -3.96
C GLU A 69 -12.25 7.24 -5.17
N TYR A 70 -11.26 6.35 -5.16
CA TYR A 70 -10.27 6.23 -6.22
C TYR A 70 -10.08 4.77 -6.60
N PHE A 71 -10.37 4.43 -7.85
CA PHE A 71 -10.16 3.11 -8.44
C PHE A 71 -8.88 3.09 -9.27
N TYR A 72 -8.16 1.98 -9.21
CA TYR A 72 -6.91 1.84 -9.94
C TYR A 72 -7.15 1.56 -11.42
N SER A 73 -6.29 2.17 -12.24
CA SER A 73 -6.22 1.95 -13.67
C SER A 73 -5.36 0.73 -14.03
N ASP A 74 -5.59 0.17 -15.22
CA ASP A 74 -4.77 -0.93 -15.74
C ASP A 74 -3.31 -0.50 -15.99
N GLU A 75 -3.08 0.79 -16.28
CA GLU A 75 -1.74 1.38 -16.42
C GLU A 75 -0.98 1.30 -15.09
N GLU A 76 -1.61 1.70 -13.98
CA GLU A 76 -1.02 1.59 -12.65
C GLU A 76 -0.68 0.15 -12.26
N ALA A 77 -1.55 -0.80 -12.60
CA ALA A 77 -1.27 -2.22 -12.37
C ALA A 77 -0.11 -2.72 -13.23
N ALA A 78 -0.02 -2.30 -14.49
CA ALA A 78 1.10 -2.65 -15.36
C ALA A 78 2.43 -2.09 -14.82
N GLU A 79 2.44 -0.85 -14.33
CA GLU A 79 3.61 -0.23 -13.70
C GLU A 79 4.04 -0.99 -12.44
N GLN A 80 3.09 -1.31 -11.55
CA GLN A 80 3.40 -2.07 -10.34
C GLN A 80 3.92 -3.47 -10.68
N GLN A 81 3.28 -4.18 -11.60
CA GLN A 81 3.73 -5.49 -12.10
C GLN A 81 5.16 -5.43 -12.64
N ALA A 82 5.50 -4.40 -13.44
CA ALA A 82 6.84 -4.21 -13.97
C ALA A 82 7.87 -3.92 -12.86
N TYR A 83 7.47 -3.23 -11.80
CA TYR A 83 8.33 -3.02 -10.64
C TYR A 83 8.52 -4.28 -9.80
N LEU A 84 7.45 -5.01 -9.48
CA LEU A 84 7.51 -6.23 -8.67
C LEU A 84 8.41 -7.30 -9.30
N LYS A 85 8.43 -7.41 -10.63
CA LYS A 85 9.38 -8.27 -11.37
C LYS A 85 10.85 -7.94 -11.11
N ARG A 86 11.18 -6.66 -10.89
CA ARG A 86 12.55 -6.17 -10.60
C ARG A 86 12.89 -6.25 -9.12
N ARG A 87 11.89 -6.08 -8.25
CA ARG A 87 12.02 -6.08 -6.79
C ARG A 87 12.43 -7.45 -6.22
N ASN A 88 12.31 -8.52 -7.01
CA ASN A 88 12.81 -9.86 -6.71
C ASN A 88 12.24 -10.45 -5.41
N VAL A 89 10.98 -10.14 -5.11
CA VAL A 89 10.26 -10.59 -3.90
C VAL A 89 9.38 -11.83 -4.18
N TRP A 90 9.75 -12.62 -5.20
CA TRP A 90 9.14 -13.90 -5.54
C TRP A 90 10.22 -14.91 -5.92
#